data_AF-A0A183C7F5-F1
#
_entry.id   AF-A0A183C7F5-F1
#
_cell.length_a   1.000
_cell.length_b   1.000
_cell.length_c   1.000
_cell.angle_alpha   90.00
_cell.angle_beta   90.00
_cell.angle_gamma   90.00
#
_symmetry.space_group_name_H-M   'P 1'
#
loop_
_entity.id
_entity.type
_entity.pdbx_description
1 polymer ?
#
loop_
_entity_poly.entity_id
_entity_poly.type
_entity_poly.pdbx_seq_one_letter_code
_entity_poly.pdbx_strand_id
1 'polypeptide(L)'
;MHGRIKMCSANGQARIMRMLVSKCGCGDPRFPRYLNFRNCPVGDPGLRACLQREMHSAARSATQQPDCICRQMPESEAYGVK
;
A
#
# COMPACT_ATOMS: atom_id res chain seq x y z
N MET A 1 6.42 -23.57 -8.69
CA MET A 1 5.62 -22.81 -7.71
C MET A 1 5.89 -21.32 -7.90
N HIS A 2 5.14 -20.64 -8.77
CA HIS A 2 5.39 -19.23 -9.06
C HIS A 2 4.51 -18.34 -8.17
N GLY A 3 5.14 -17.69 -7.20
CA GLY A 3 4.51 -16.70 -6.33
C GLY A 3 4.11 -15.48 -7.14
N ARG A 4 2.80 -15.36 -7.42
CA ARG A 4 2.22 -14.25 -8.17
C ARG A 4 2.21 -12.98 -7.31
N ILE A 5 3.08 -12.02 -7.62
CA ILE A 5 3.05 -10.69 -7.01
C ILE A 5 1.80 -9.97 -7.56
N LYS A 6 0.81 -9.73 -6.68
CA LYS A 6 -0.40 -8.99 -7.01
C LYS A 6 -0.09 -7.48 -6.94
N MET A 7 0.05 -6.83 -8.09
CA MET A 7 0.16 -5.37 -8.13
C MET A 7 -1.24 -4.74 -8.12
N CYS A 8 -1.52 -3.89 -7.13
CA CYS A 8 -2.75 -3.09 -7.12
C CYS A 8 -2.57 -1.90 -8.09
N SER A 9 -3.48 -1.75 -9.07
CA SER A 9 -3.54 -0.60 -9.98
C SER A 9 -3.47 0.75 -9.23
N ALA A 10 -3.12 1.85 -9.90
CA ALA A 10 -2.87 3.18 -9.31
C ALA A 10 -3.94 3.68 -8.30
N ASN A 11 -5.18 3.19 -8.40
CA ASN A 11 -6.27 3.45 -7.44
C ASN A 11 -6.11 2.74 -6.07
N GLY A 12 -5.35 1.64 -6.01
CA GLY A 12 -5.08 0.87 -4.80
C GLY A 12 -4.04 1.55 -3.90
N GLN A 13 -2.99 2.13 -4.48
CA GLN A 13 -1.98 2.88 -3.72
C GLN A 13 -2.63 4.10 -3.02
N ALA A 14 -3.47 4.85 -3.74
CA ALA A 14 -4.22 5.98 -3.19
C ALA A 14 -5.20 5.57 -2.07
N ARG A 15 -5.87 4.41 -2.17
CA ARG A 15 -6.80 3.91 -1.15
C ARG A 15 -6.07 3.48 0.13
N ILE A 16 -4.98 2.72 -0.02
CA ILE A 16 -4.14 2.31 1.12
C ILE A 16 -3.61 3.54 1.84
N MET A 17 -3.12 4.54 1.09
CA MET A 17 -2.64 5.78 1.70
C MET A 17 -3.74 6.58 2.40
N ARG A 18 -4.94 6.67 1.83
CA ARG A 18 -6.09 7.28 2.50
C ARG A 18 -6.40 6.58 3.83
N MET A 19 -6.39 5.25 3.84
CA MET A 19 -6.61 4.46 5.04
C MET A 19 -5.54 4.74 6.11
N LEU A 20 -4.27 4.71 5.73
CA LEU A 20 -3.16 4.99 6.65
C LEU A 20 -3.23 6.39 7.23
N VAL A 21 -3.52 7.40 6.40
CA VAL A 21 -3.71 8.77 6.88
C VAL A 21 -4.89 8.84 7.86
N SER A 22 -6.00 8.16 7.58
CA SER A 22 -7.17 8.16 8.47
C SER A 22 -6.94 7.41 9.79
N LYS A 23 -6.06 6.41 9.82
CA LYS A 23 -5.82 5.55 11.00
C LYS A 23 -4.60 5.96 11.82
N CYS A 24 -3.52 6.35 11.14
CA CYS A 24 -2.22 6.68 11.71
C CYS A 24 -1.88 8.18 11.61
N GLY A 25 -2.68 8.99 10.91
CA GLY A 25 -2.48 10.44 10.77
C GLY A 25 -1.46 10.85 9.70
N CYS A 26 -0.74 9.89 9.10
CA CYS A 26 0.31 10.13 8.13
C CYS A 26 0.44 8.97 7.12
N GLY A 27 1.05 9.26 5.96
CA GLY A 27 1.34 8.26 4.92
C GLY A 27 2.59 7.43 5.21
N ASP A 28 2.75 6.30 4.53
CA ASP A 28 3.98 5.50 4.64
C ASP A 28 5.13 6.17 3.85
N PRO A 29 6.29 6.42 4.48
CA PRO A 29 7.41 7.14 3.87
C PRO A 29 8.05 6.45 2.65
N ARG A 30 7.76 5.17 2.42
CA ARG A 30 8.26 4.43 1.24
C ARG A 30 7.53 4.79 -0.05
N PHE A 31 6.44 5.55 0.04
CA PHE A 31 5.62 5.93 -1.09
C PHE A 31 5.54 7.46 -1.23
N PRO A 32 5.19 7.98 -2.41
CA PRO A 32 4.91 9.39 -2.60
C PRO A 32 3.81 9.88 -1.65
N ARG A 33 3.87 11.18 -1.31
CA ARG A 33 2.90 11.80 -0.40
C ARG A 33 1.49 11.68 -0.97
N TYR A 34 0.54 11.38 -0.09
CA TYR A 34 -0.88 11.36 -0.42
C TYR A 34 -1.48 12.75 -0.27
N LEU A 35 -1.79 13.38 -1.41
CA LEU A 35 -2.33 14.75 -1.44
C LEU A 35 -1.44 15.69 -0.60
N ASN A 36 -2.03 16.38 0.38
CA ASN A 36 -1.33 17.32 1.25
C ASN A 36 -0.84 16.69 2.57
N PHE A 37 -1.08 15.40 2.79
CA PHE A 37 -0.66 14.73 4.03
C PHE A 37 0.84 14.46 4.03
N ARG A 38 1.46 14.57 5.21
CA ARG A 38 2.88 14.24 5.38
C ARG A 38 3.05 12.74 5.56
N ASN A 39 4.21 12.23 5.17
CA ASN A 39 4.60 10.87 5.51
C ASN A 39 5.03 10.81 6.98
N CYS A 40 4.87 9.64 7.60
CA CYS A 40 5.26 9.45 8.98
C CYS A 40 6.78 9.60 9.15
N PRO A 41 7.25 10.21 10.25
CA PRO A 41 8.67 10.27 10.56
C PRO A 41 9.24 8.87 10.78
N VAL A 42 10.36 8.57 10.14
CA VAL A 42 11.01 7.24 10.22
C VAL A 42 11.50 6.92 11.63
N GLY A 43 11.82 7.96 12.41
CA GLY A 43 12.32 7.84 13.79
C GLY A 43 11.25 7.58 14.85
N ASP A 44 9.95 7.62 14.52
CA ASP A 44 8.89 7.37 15.49
C ASP A 44 8.47 5.88 15.49
N PRO A 45 8.77 5.11 16.55
CA PRO A 45 8.46 3.69 16.60
C PRO A 45 6.95 3.42 16.71
N GLY A 46 6.18 4.33 17.32
CA GLY A 46 4.73 4.18 17.50
C GLY A 46 3.98 4.29 16.18
N LEU A 47 4.31 5.31 15.39
CA LEU A 47 3.76 5.50 14.05
C LEU A 47 4.20 4.38 13.11
N ARG A 48 5.45 3.92 13.22
CA ARG A 48 5.93 2.77 12.44
C ARG A 48 5.15 1.48 12.75
N ALA A 49 4.86 1.23 14.03
CA ALA A 49 4.03 0.10 14.42
C ALA A 49 2.58 0.26 13.92
N CYS A 50 2.03 1.48 13.92
CA CYS A 50 0.70 1.75 13.35
C CYS A 50 0.66 1.42 11.85
N LEU A 51 1.61 1.95 11.08
CA LEU A 51 1.72 1.70 9.65
C LEU A 51 1.81 0.20 9.34
N GLN A 52 2.62 -0.56 10.09
CA GLN A 52 2.76 -2.00 9.91
C GLN A 52 1.45 -2.76 10.19
N ARG A 53 0.76 -2.43 11.30
CA ARG A 53 -0.51 -3.07 11.65
C ARG A 53 -1.59 -2.81 10.60
N GLU A 54 -1.76 -1.55 10.19
CA GLU A 54 -2.80 -1.18 9.23
C GLU A 54 -2.48 -1.66 7.82
N MET A 55 -1.21 -1.67 7.40
CA MET A 55 -0.80 -2.30 6.14
C MET A 55 -1.12 -3.79 6.11
N HIS A 56 -0.88 -4.50 7.21
CA HIS A 56 -1.20 -5.92 7.31
C HIS A 56 -2.72 -6.17 7.33
N SER A 57 -3.48 -5.31 8.01
CA SER A 57 -4.95 -5.31 7.99
C SER A 57 -5.49 -5.05 6.58
N ALA A 58 -4.92 -4.07 5.87
CA ALA A 58 -5.27 -3.74 4.49
C ALA A 58 -4.97 -4.90 3.55
N ALA A 59 -3.83 -5.59 3.69
CA ALA A 59 -3.49 -6.75 2.89
C ALA A 59 -4.48 -7.92 3.08
N ARG A 60 -4.92 -8.16 4.31
CA ARG A 60 -5.94 -9.18 4.64
C ARG A 60 -7.34 -8.79 4.17
N SER A 61 -7.63 -7.50 4.14
CA SER A 61 -8.93 -6.96 3.71
C SER A 61 -9.02 -6.79 2.20
N ALA A 62 -7.89 -6.60 1.51
CA ALA A 62 -7.84 -6.45 0.05
C ALA A 62 -8.33 -7.71 -0.69
N THR A 63 -8.29 -8.88 -0.05
CA THR A 63 -8.92 -10.11 -0.56
C THR A 63 -10.43 -10.19 -0.32
N GLN A 64 -10.99 -9.29 0.49
CA GLN A 64 -12.39 -9.29 0.96
C GLN A 64 -13.16 -8.03 0.57
N GLN A 65 -12.50 -6.99 0.05
CA GLN A 65 -13.16 -5.75 -0.35
C GLN A 65 -13.56 -5.77 -1.84
N PRO A 66 -14.87 -5.68 -2.16
CA PRO A 66 -15.35 -5.71 -3.55
C PRO A 66 -14.87 -4.53 -4.40
N ASP A 67 -14.48 -3.41 -3.77
CA ASP A 67 -13.99 -2.21 -4.47
C ASP A 67 -12.50 -2.24 -4.83
N CYS A 68 -11.75 -3.23 -4.35
CA CYS A 68 -10.33 -3.39 -4.67
C CYS A 68 -10.17 -4.34 -5.86
N ILE A 69 -10.47 -3.84 -7.07
CA ILE A 69 -10.23 -4.61 -8.29
C ILE A 69 -8.73 -4.59 -8.61
N CYS A 70 -8.00 -5.57 -8.10
CA CYS A 70 -6.66 -5.87 -8.55
C CYS A 70 -6.72 -6.53 -9.94
N ARG A 71 -6.78 -5.73 -11.01
CA ARG A 71 -6.58 -6.28 -12.36
C ARG A 71 -5.10 -6.58 -12.53
N GLN A 72 -4.77 -7.82 -12.85
CA GLN A 72 -3.48 -8.12 -13.44
C GLN A 72 -3.37 -7.30 -14.71
N MET A 73 -2.40 -6.41 -14.76
CA MET A 73 -2.03 -5.79 -16.02
C MET A 73 -1.60 -6.93 -16.95
N PRO A 74 -2.14 -7.02 -18.18
CA PRO A 74 -1.57 -7.94 -19.16
C PRO A 74 -0.09 -7.59 -19.31
N GLU A 75 0.74 -8.62 -19.18
CA GLU A 75 2.21 -8.66 -19.28
C GLU A 75 2.88 -7.29 -19.37
N SER A 76 3.02 -6.61 -18.23
CA SER A 76 4.04 -5.58 -18.11
C SER A 76 5.38 -6.30 -18.11
N GLU A 77 6.21 -6.04 -19.11
CA GLU A 77 7.54 -6.64 -19.28
C GLU A 77 8.32 -6.44 -17.97
N ALA A 78 8.36 -7.48 -17.14
CA ALA A 78 9.16 -7.50 -15.95
C ALA A 78 10.60 -7.61 -16.44
N TYR A 79 11.30 -6.49 -16.51
CA TYR A 79 12.73 -6.48 -16.83
C TYR A 79 13.44 -7.35 -15.80
N GLY A 80 13.78 -8.58 -16.20
CA GLY A 80 14.60 -9.47 -15.41
C GLY A 80 15.97 -8.85 -15.29
N VAL A 81 16.28 -8.30 -14.13
CA VAL A 81 17.64 -7.89 -13.80
C VAL A 81 18.44 -9.19 -13.67
N LYS A 82 19.31 -9.45 -14.65
CA LYS A 82 20.25 -10.57 -14.65
C LYS A 82 21.35 -10.35 -13.62
#